data_AF-A0A378PSC7-F1
#
_entry.id   AF-A0A378PSC7-F1
#
_cell.length_a   1.000
_cell.length_b   1.000
_cell.length_c   1.000
_cell.angle_alpha   90.00
_cell.angle_beta   90.00
_cell.angle_gamma   90.00
#
_symmetry.space_group_name_H-M   'P 1'
#
loop_
_entity.id
_entity.type
_entity.pdbx_description
1 polymer ?
#
loop_
_entity_poly.entity_id
_entity_poly.type
_entity_poly.pdbx_seq_one_letter_code
_entity_poly.pdbx_strand_id
1 'polypeptide(L)'
;MRGYVVASAGARGRTLGTDGNHTGKAPSVIVDLKSAIAYLKANDTLMAGRADRIIANGTSAGGVMSLLLGASGNSMDYHAEL
;
A
#
# COMPACT_ATOMS: atom_id res chain seq x y z
N MET A 1 13.43 -18.47 12.76
CA MET A 1 12.64 -17.55 11.89
C MET A 1 11.38 -17.13 12.65
N ARG A 2 10.83 -15.92 12.43
CA ARG A 2 9.71 -15.39 13.23
C ARG A 2 8.30 -15.79 12.73
N GLY A 3 8.20 -16.54 11.63
CA GLY A 3 6.92 -17.09 11.15
C GLY A 3 5.97 -16.10 10.49
N TYR A 4 6.43 -14.91 10.11
CA TYR A 4 5.60 -13.94 9.39
C TYR A 4 5.40 -14.33 7.92
N VAL A 5 4.17 -14.14 7.44
CA VAL A 5 3.91 -14.05 6.01
C VAL A 5 4.34 -12.66 5.55
N VAL A 6 5.08 -12.59 4.44
CA VAL A 6 5.57 -11.34 3.87
C VAL A 6 4.91 -11.11 2.52
N ALA A 7 4.18 -10.01 2.41
CA ALA A 7 3.68 -9.48 1.15
C ALA A 7 4.49 -8.24 0.77
N SER A 8 5.18 -8.27 -0.37
CA SER A 8 5.94 -7.14 -0.90
C SER A 8 5.22 -6.56 -2.11
N ALA A 9 4.53 -5.44 -1.91
CA ALA A 9 3.79 -4.76 -2.97
C ALA A 9 4.68 -3.75 -3.71
N GLY A 10 4.62 -3.77 -5.04
CA GLY A 10 5.13 -2.67 -5.86
C GLY A 10 4.19 -1.47 -5.73
N ALA A 11 4.76 -0.27 -5.63
CA ALA A 11 4.00 0.98 -5.63
C ALA A 11 4.64 1.94 -6.64
N ARG A 12 3.80 2.75 -7.28
CA ARG A 12 4.27 3.80 -8.19
C ARG A 12 5.11 4.82 -7.41
N GLY A 13 5.99 5.52 -8.12
CA GLY A 13 6.83 6.57 -7.57
C GLY A 13 6.86 7.80 -8.48
N ARG A 14 7.34 8.94 -7.98
CA ARG A 14 7.21 10.24 -8.65
C ARG A 14 7.76 10.34 -10.09
N THR A 15 8.66 9.43 -10.46
CA THR A 15 9.30 9.36 -11.78
C THR A 15 8.60 8.40 -12.74
N LEU A 16 7.59 7.66 -12.28
CA LEU A 16 6.86 6.72 -13.14
C LEU A 16 6.02 7.49 -14.16
N GLY A 17 6.20 7.12 -15.43
CA GLY A 17 5.58 7.79 -16.56
C GLY A 17 6.43 7.71 -17.83
N THR A 18 5.85 8.09 -18.96
CA THR A 18 6.55 8.31 -20.23
C THR A 18 6.10 9.64 -20.83
N ASP A 19 6.99 10.31 -21.56
CA ASP A 19 6.66 11.46 -22.42
C ASP A 19 5.83 12.56 -21.71
N GLY A 20 6.31 13.02 -20.56
CA GLY A 20 5.66 14.08 -19.78
C GLY A 20 4.43 13.65 -18.97
N ASN A 21 3.87 12.47 -19.22
CA ASN A 21 2.77 11.91 -18.44
C ASN A 21 3.31 11.22 -17.18
N HIS A 22 3.13 11.85 -16.01
CA HIS A 22 3.63 11.34 -14.73
C HIS A 22 2.50 10.69 -13.93
N THR A 23 2.49 9.36 -13.84
CA THR A 23 1.40 8.58 -13.24
C THR A 23 1.66 8.12 -11.80
N GLY A 24 2.84 8.46 -11.25
CA GLY A 24 3.25 8.08 -9.89
C GLY A 24 3.49 9.26 -8.92
N LYS A 25 3.11 10.48 -9.30
CA LYS A 25 3.07 11.62 -8.36
C LYS A 25 1.99 11.39 -7.29
N ALA A 26 2.01 12.16 -6.21
CA ALA A 26 0.98 12.03 -5.17
C ALA A 26 -0.44 12.20 -5.77
N PRO A 27 -1.44 11.43 -5.29
CA PRO A 27 -1.40 10.46 -4.18
C PRO A 27 -1.08 9.00 -4.60
N SER A 28 -0.59 8.74 -5.81
CA SER A 28 -0.52 7.39 -6.39
C SER A 28 0.16 6.33 -5.52
N VAL A 29 1.25 6.68 -4.83
CA VAL A 29 1.99 5.72 -3.98
C VAL A 29 1.11 5.18 -2.85
N ILE A 30 0.37 6.07 -2.16
CA ILE A 30 -0.48 5.65 -1.03
C ILE A 30 -1.73 4.91 -1.52
N VAL A 31 -2.25 5.29 -2.70
CA VAL A 31 -3.35 4.57 -3.36
C VAL A 31 -2.93 3.12 -3.64
N ASP A 32 -1.79 2.89 -4.29
CA ASP A 32 -1.34 1.53 -4.62
C ASP A 32 -1.14 0.65 -3.38
N LEU A 33 -0.56 1.22 -2.33
CA LEU A 33 -0.35 0.49 -1.07
C LEU A 33 -1.68 0.19 -0.35
N LYS A 34 -2.66 1.08 -0.43
CA LYS A 34 -4.03 0.81 0.07
C LYS A 34 -4.71 -0.26 -0.76
N SER A 35 -4.57 -0.24 -2.09
CA SER A 35 -5.08 -1.28 -2.98
C SER A 35 -4.45 -2.63 -2.66
N ALA A 36 -3.15 -2.68 -2.33
CA ALA A 36 -2.49 -3.91 -1.90
C ALA A 36 -3.09 -4.45 -0.58
N ILE A 37 -3.35 -3.59 0.42
CA ILE A 37 -4.02 -4.00 1.65
C ILE A 37 -5.45 -4.48 1.37
N ALA A 38 -6.19 -3.77 0.51
CA ALA A 38 -7.55 -4.16 0.12
C ALA A 38 -7.56 -5.54 -0.55
N TYR A 39 -6.60 -5.81 -1.45
CA TYR A 39 -6.41 -7.11 -2.06
C TYR A 39 -6.16 -8.21 -1.01
N LEU A 40 -5.25 -7.99 -0.06
CA LEU A 40 -4.98 -8.96 1.01
C LEU A 40 -6.23 -9.23 1.87
N LYS A 41 -6.99 -8.18 2.21
CA LYS A 41 -8.25 -8.31 2.96
C LYS A 41 -9.31 -9.08 2.19
N ALA A 42 -9.44 -8.83 0.89
CA ALA A 42 -10.40 -9.54 0.04
C ALA A 42 -10.06 -11.04 -0.09
N ASN A 43 -8.80 -11.42 0.12
CA ASN A 43 -8.30 -12.79 -0.01
C ASN A 43 -7.95 -13.44 1.33
N ASP A 44 -8.42 -12.90 2.46
CA ASP A 44 -8.03 -13.37 3.81
C ASP A 44 -8.24 -14.87 4.03
N THR A 45 -9.30 -15.42 3.45
CA THR A 45 -9.62 -16.86 3.56
C THR A 45 -8.79 -17.75 2.64
N LEU A 46 -8.13 -17.18 1.63
CA LEU A 46 -7.36 -17.89 0.61
C LEU A 46 -5.85 -17.75 0.78
N MET A 47 -5.40 -16.67 1.43
CA MET A 47 -3.98 -16.40 1.63
C MET A 47 -3.46 -16.98 2.96
N ALA A 48 -2.17 -17.30 3.01
CA ALA A 48 -1.52 -17.59 4.28
C ALA A 48 -1.48 -16.32 5.16
N GLY A 49 -1.57 -16.50 6.48
CA GLY A 49 -1.53 -15.38 7.43
C GLY A 49 -2.93 -14.87 7.76
N ARG A 50 -3.02 -13.62 8.21
CA ARG A 50 -4.29 -12.97 8.57
C ARG A 50 -4.28 -11.50 8.16
N ALA A 51 -5.26 -11.09 7.37
CA ALA A 51 -5.43 -9.72 6.89
C ALA A 51 -5.80 -8.73 8.00
N ASP A 52 -6.28 -9.21 9.14
CA ASP A 52 -6.55 -8.38 10.32
C ASP A 52 -5.29 -8.09 11.17
N ARG A 53 -4.12 -8.64 10.79
CA ARG A 53 -2.83 -8.47 11.49
C ARG A 53 -1.71 -7.98 10.55
N ILE A 54 -2.05 -7.07 9.64
CA ILE A 54 -1.07 -6.48 8.72
C ILE A 54 -0.17 -5.47 9.46
N ILE A 55 1.14 -5.59 9.26
CA ILE A 55 2.15 -4.64 9.75
C ILE A 55 2.81 -4.01 8.53
N ALA A 56 2.67 -2.69 8.37
CA ALA A 56 3.38 -1.95 7.33
C ALA A 56 4.80 -1.62 7.80
N ASN A 57 5.78 -1.73 6.90
CA ASN A 57 7.18 -1.42 7.19
C ASN A 57 7.86 -0.75 6.00
N GLY A 58 8.74 0.21 6.28
CA GLY A 58 9.52 0.92 5.28
C GLY A 58 10.49 1.91 5.91
N THR A 59 11.48 2.36 5.14
CA THR A 59 12.52 3.32 5.57
C THR A 59 12.39 4.63 4.81
N SER A 60 12.68 5.76 5.46
CA SER A 60 12.59 7.11 4.87
C SER A 60 11.20 7.36 4.27
N ALA A 61 11.08 7.65 2.96
CA ALA A 61 9.77 7.81 2.28
C ALA A 61 8.86 6.58 2.46
N GLY A 62 9.40 5.35 2.47
CA GLY A 62 8.62 4.14 2.74
C GLY A 62 8.15 4.07 4.20
N GLY A 63 8.89 4.66 5.13
CA GLY A 63 8.48 4.78 6.54
C GLY A 63 7.32 5.76 6.70
N VAL A 64 7.36 6.90 6.00
CA VAL A 64 6.23 7.84 5.92
C VAL A 64 4.99 7.15 5.35
N MET A 65 5.13 6.34 4.29
CA MET A 65 4.00 5.56 3.76
C MET A 65 3.47 4.52 4.76
N SER A 66 4.35 3.87 5.53
CA SER A 66 3.93 2.94 6.58
C SER A 66 3.10 3.63 7.66
N LEU A 67 3.51 4.82 8.09
CA LEU A 67 2.74 5.66 9.03
C LEU A 67 1.42 6.13 8.42
N LEU A 68 1.43 6.62 7.17
CA LEU A 68 0.25 7.12 6.50
C LEU A 68 -0.79 6.03 6.28
N LEU A 69 -0.38 4.81 5.94
CA LEU A 69 -1.28 3.66 5.85
C LEU A 69 -2.03 3.41 7.17
N GLY A 70 -1.32 3.43 8.29
CA GLY A 70 -1.92 3.28 9.63
C GLY A 70 -2.82 4.45 10.00
N ALA A 71 -2.39 5.69 9.71
CA ALA A 71 -3.10 6.91 10.10
C ALA A 71 -4.34 7.20 9.24
N SER A 72 -4.39 6.72 7.99
CA SER A 72 -5.45 7.05 7.02
C SER A 72 -6.32 5.85 6.66
N GLY A 73 -6.39 4.83 7.50
CA GLY A 73 -7.24 3.65 7.27
C GLY A 73 -8.68 4.05 6.93
N ASN A 74 -9.19 3.60 5.79
CA ASN A 74 -10.52 3.93 5.27
C ASN A 74 -10.83 5.45 5.18
N SER A 75 -9.81 6.32 5.08
CA SER A 75 -10.04 7.74 4.82
C SER A 75 -10.71 7.94 3.47
N MET A 76 -11.77 8.76 3.44
CA MET A 76 -12.52 9.11 2.24
C MET A 76 -11.68 9.85 1.20
N ASP A 77 -10.56 10.46 1.60
CA ASP A 77 -9.66 11.22 0.71
C ASP A 77 -9.08 10.40 -0.45
N TYR A 78 -9.15 9.05 -0.38
CA TYR A 78 -8.59 8.14 -1.38
C TYR A 78 -9.65 7.25 -2.05
N HIS A 79 -10.94 7.44 -1.75
CA HIS A 79 -11.99 6.55 -2.25
C HIS A 79 -12.26 6.70 -3.75
N ALA A 80 -11.97 7.86 -4.35
CA ALA A 80 -12.19 8.05 -5.78
C ALA A 80 -11.18 7.27 -6.63
N GLU A 81 -10.04 6.89 -6.04
CA GLU A 81 -8.94 6.20 -6.70
C GLU A 81 -8.85 4.70 -6.36
N LEU A 82 -9.65 4.21 -5.40
CA LEU A 82 -9.68 2.82 -4.92
C LEU A 82 -10.85 2.04 -5.52
#